data_AF-A0A4U2DX28-F1
#
_entry.id   AF-A0A4U2DX28-F1
#
_cell.length_a   1.000
_cell.length_b   1.000
_cell.length_c   1.000
_cell.angle_alpha   90.00
_cell.angle_beta   90.00
_cell.angle_gamma   90.00
#
_symmetry.space_group_name_H-M   'P 1'
#
loop_
_entity.id
_entity.type
_entity.pdbx_description
1 polymer ?
#
loop_
_entity_poly.entity_id
_entity_poly.type
_entity_poly.pdbx_seq_one_letter_code
_entity_poly.pdbx_strand_id
1 'polypeptide(L)'
;SWKAGDLAKLEAFSELSEISPELEKAFLTDRNIDWANKLSSNDWKLKTKGNYMIVVGTLHLIGEGNLIQLLEKKGFSVIQQS
;
A
#
# COMPACT_ATOMS: atom_id res chain seq x y z
N SER A 1 16.24 2.70 8.86
CA SER A 1 14.81 2.37 9.01
C SER A 1 14.29 1.55 7.84
N TRP A 2 14.28 2.07 6.60
CA TRP A 2 13.80 1.33 5.41
C TRP A 2 14.50 -0.01 5.16
N LYS A 3 15.85 -0.03 5.16
CA LYS A 3 16.65 -1.26 5.00
C LYS A 3 16.49 -2.29 6.11
N ALA A 4 16.04 -1.85 7.29
CA ALA A 4 15.85 -2.72 8.45
C ALA A 4 14.38 -3.12 8.65
N GLY A 5 13.46 -2.63 7.79
CA GLY A 5 12.03 -2.90 7.93
C GLY A 5 11.44 -2.37 9.25
N ASP A 6 12.05 -1.37 9.88
CA ASP A 6 11.60 -0.83 11.17
C ASP A 6 10.31 -0.02 10.96
N LEU A 7 9.17 -0.73 11.02
CA LEU A 7 7.84 -0.20 10.68
C LEU A 7 7.46 0.98 11.57
N ALA A 8 7.73 0.88 12.88
CA ALA A 8 7.42 1.95 13.84
C ALA A 8 8.18 3.24 13.54
N LYS A 9 9.46 3.15 13.15
CA LYS A 9 10.22 4.34 12.74
C LYS A 9 9.81 4.88 11.37
N LEU A 10 9.29 4.04 10.48
CA LEU A 10 8.80 4.48 9.17
C LEU A 10 7.44 5.18 9.29
N GLU A 11 6.57 4.70 10.18
CA GLU A 11 5.30 5.33 10.54
C GLU A 11 5.54 6.68 11.23
N ALA A 12 6.44 6.71 12.24
CA ALA A 12 6.85 7.97 12.85
C ALA A 12 7.48 8.94 11.84
N PHE A 13 8.22 8.44 10.83
CA PHE A 13 8.78 9.29 9.77
C PHE A 13 7.69 9.88 8.87
N SER A 14 6.64 9.12 8.54
CA SER A 14 5.50 9.68 7.80
C SER A 14 4.74 10.74 8.59
N GLU A 15 4.65 10.60 9.91
CA GLU A 15 4.02 11.59 10.79
C GLU A 15 4.90 12.84 11.03
N LEU A 16 6.24 12.67 11.05
CA LEU A 16 7.22 13.74 11.34
C LEU A 16 7.54 14.62 10.13
N SER A 17 7.25 14.17 8.92
CA SER A 17 7.53 14.96 7.73
C SER A 17 6.56 16.14 7.66
N GLU A 18 7.06 17.38 7.78
CA GLU A 18 6.33 18.66 7.61
C GLU A 18 5.82 18.84 6.16
N ILE A 19 5.06 17.87 5.69
CA ILE A 19 4.48 17.81 4.38
C ILE A 19 3.09 18.44 4.50
N SER A 20 2.71 19.28 3.52
CA SER A 20 1.37 19.89 3.57
C SER A 20 0.29 18.80 3.58
N PRO A 21 -0.87 19.02 4.22
CA PRO A 21 -1.95 18.04 4.26
C PRO A 21 -2.36 17.52 2.87
N GLU A 22 -2.25 18.36 1.84
CA GLU A 22 -2.52 17.97 0.45
C GLU A 22 -1.49 16.98 -0.09
N LEU A 23 -0.21 17.22 0.21
CA LEU A 23 0.88 16.36 -0.23
C LEU A 23 0.89 15.05 0.58
N GLU A 24 0.55 15.10 1.86
CA GLU A 24 0.33 13.90 2.69
C GLU A 24 -0.79 13.04 2.10
N LYS A 25 -1.96 13.64 1.84
CA LYS A 25 -3.10 12.95 1.22
C LYS A 25 -2.73 12.35 -0.13
N ALA A 26 -2.02 13.09 -0.98
CA ALA A 26 -1.61 12.60 -2.29
C ALA A 26 -0.64 11.41 -2.19
N PHE A 27 0.33 11.47 -1.26
CA PHE A 27 1.40 10.48 -1.18
C PHE A 27 1.07 9.25 -0.35
N LEU A 28 0.30 9.41 0.72
CA LEU A 28 -0.01 8.34 1.68
C LEU A 28 -1.39 7.72 1.41
N THR A 29 -2.40 8.53 1.04
CA THR A 29 -3.78 8.07 0.95
C THR A 29 -4.21 7.78 -0.49
N ASP A 30 -4.15 8.79 -1.36
CA ASP A 30 -4.70 8.68 -2.73
C ASP A 30 -3.96 7.64 -3.56
N ARG A 31 -2.64 7.50 -3.34
CA ARG A 31 -1.84 6.44 -3.97
C ARG A 31 -2.28 5.04 -3.55
N ASN A 32 -2.61 4.81 -2.28
CA ASN A 32 -3.09 3.51 -1.82
C ASN A 32 -4.47 3.18 -2.41
N ILE A 33 -5.36 4.18 -2.49
CA ILE A 33 -6.68 4.05 -3.12
C ILE A 33 -6.56 3.70 -4.60
N ASP A 34 -5.69 4.40 -5.34
CA ASP A 34 -5.44 4.14 -6.76
C ASP A 34 -4.90 2.72 -6.99
N TRP A 35 -3.93 2.28 -6.19
CA TRP A 35 -3.42 0.90 -6.23
C TRP A 35 -4.52 -0.12 -5.97
N ALA A 36 -5.32 0.06 -4.92
CA ALA A 36 -6.41 -0.84 -4.59
C ALA A 36 -7.45 -0.93 -5.73
N ASN A 37 -7.75 0.20 -6.38
CA ASN A 37 -8.65 0.25 -7.53
C ASN A 37 -8.08 -0.54 -8.70
N LYS A 38 -6.83 -0.27 -9.10
CA LYS A 38 -6.15 -0.97 -10.20
C LYS A 38 -6.04 -2.47 -9.96
N LEU A 39 -5.70 -2.88 -8.74
CA LEU A 39 -5.60 -4.31 -8.45
C LEU A 39 -6.97 -5.01 -8.48
N SER A 40 -8.05 -4.30 -8.16
CA SER A 40 -9.42 -4.82 -8.27
C SER A 40 -10.01 -4.82 -9.68
N SER A 41 -9.51 -4.01 -10.62
CA SER A 41 -10.08 -3.86 -11.97
C SER A 41 -9.77 -5.02 -12.92
N ASN A 42 -8.87 -5.94 -12.56
CA ASN A 42 -8.48 -7.15 -13.31
C ASN A 42 -7.89 -6.93 -14.71
N ASP A 43 -7.87 -5.71 -15.23
CA ASP A 43 -7.30 -5.29 -16.52
C ASP A 43 -5.78 -5.48 -16.61
N TRP A 44 -5.11 -5.55 -15.46
CA TRP A 44 -3.68 -5.88 -15.34
C TRP A 44 -3.36 -7.38 -15.47
N LYS A 45 -4.36 -8.27 -15.35
CA LYS A 45 -4.13 -9.71 -15.36
C LYS A 45 -3.76 -10.17 -16.77
N LEU A 46 -2.75 -11.03 -16.88
CA LEU A 46 -2.43 -11.67 -18.15
C LEU A 46 -3.54 -12.66 -18.53
N LYS A 47 -3.70 -12.89 -19.83
CA LYS A 47 -4.69 -13.85 -20.35
C LYS A 47 -4.49 -15.27 -19.80
N THR A 48 -3.26 -15.60 -19.46
CA THR A 48 -2.89 -16.88 -18.84
C THR A 48 -3.09 -16.83 -17.34
N LYS A 49 -3.75 -17.87 -16.80
CA LYS A 49 -3.83 -18.06 -15.35
C LYS A 49 -2.42 -18.30 -14.79
N GLY A 50 -2.14 -17.70 -13.64
CA GLY A 50 -0.85 -17.83 -12.97
C GLY A 50 -0.84 -17.09 -11.63
N ASN A 51 0.23 -17.29 -10.87
CA ASN A 51 0.49 -16.54 -9.65
C ASN A 51 1.27 -15.27 -10.00
N TYR A 52 0.88 -14.16 -9.40
CA TYR A 52 1.50 -12.85 -9.61
C TYR A 52 2.17 -12.39 -8.33
N MET A 53 3.36 -11.81 -8.46
CA MET A 53 4.05 -11.14 -7.36
C MET A 53 4.03 -9.65 -7.62
N ILE A 54 3.54 -8.88 -6.65
CA ILE A 54 3.52 -7.41 -6.70
C ILE A 54 4.47 -6.92 -5.61
N VAL A 55 5.43 -6.07 -6.00
CA VAL A 55 6.41 -5.48 -5.08
C VAL A 55 6.04 -4.03 -4.84
N VAL A 56 5.93 -3.64 -3.58
CA VAL A 56 5.60 -2.26 -3.17
C VAL A 56 6.59 -1.76 -2.12
N GLY A 57 6.70 -0.44 -2.02
CA GLY A 57 7.44 0.20 -0.92
C GLY A 57 6.71 0.05 0.42
N THR A 58 7.44 0.10 1.53
CA THR A 58 6.91 -0.15 2.88
C THR A 58 5.74 0.75 3.28
N LEU A 59 5.70 2.00 2.80
CA LEU A 59 4.60 2.93 3.09
C LEU A 59 3.25 2.48 2.53
N HIS A 60 3.21 1.54 1.58
CA HIS A 60 1.94 0.96 1.12
C HIS A 60 1.35 -0.03 2.15
N LEU A 61 2.14 -0.51 3.12
CA LEU A 61 1.77 -1.63 3.98
C LEU A 61 1.49 -1.22 5.44
N ILE A 62 1.71 0.06 5.79
CA ILE A 62 1.63 0.56 7.17
C ILE A 62 0.68 1.76 7.26
N GLY A 63 0.22 2.07 8.49
CA GLY A 63 -0.68 3.18 8.77
C GLY A 63 -2.16 2.89 8.44
N GLU A 64 -3.03 3.82 8.83
CA GLU A 64 -4.46 3.77 8.49
C GLU A 64 -4.66 3.94 6.98
N GLY A 65 -5.56 3.14 6.38
CA GLY A 65 -5.82 3.23 4.95
C GLY A 65 -4.69 2.63 4.09
N ASN A 66 -3.83 1.80 4.68
CA ASN A 66 -2.83 1.05 3.94
C ASN A 66 -3.46 0.14 2.87
N LEU A 67 -2.65 -0.30 1.92
CA LEU A 67 -3.09 -1.08 0.77
C LEU A 67 -3.70 -2.43 1.18
N ILE A 68 -3.22 -3.07 2.25
CA ILE A 68 -3.77 -4.34 2.74
C ILE A 68 -5.23 -4.15 3.15
N GLN A 69 -5.51 -3.18 4.01
CA GLN A 69 -6.87 -2.86 4.47
C GLN A 69 -7.81 -2.50 3.30
N LEU A 70 -7.31 -1.75 2.31
CA LEU A 70 -8.11 -1.37 1.15
C LEU A 70 -8.42 -2.57 0.24
N LEU A 71 -7.49 -3.51 0.08
CA LEU A 71 -7.70 -4.74 -0.69
C LEU A 71 -8.67 -5.68 0.03
N GLU A 72 -8.57 -5.82 1.35
CA GLU A 72 -9.53 -6.59 2.15
C GLU A 72 -10.96 -6.03 2.00
N LYS A 73 -11.12 -4.70 2.07
CA LYS A 73 -12.41 -4.02 1.82
C LYS A 73 -12.95 -4.27 0.40
N LYS A 74 -12.09 -4.60 -0.55
CA LYS A 74 -12.45 -4.95 -1.94
C LYS A 74 -12.68 -6.46 -2.14
N GLY A 75 -12.69 -7.24 -1.07
CA GLY A 75 -13.00 -8.68 -1.10
C GLY A 75 -11.80 -9.59 -1.36
N PHE A 76 -10.58 -9.07 -1.27
CA PHE A 76 -9.37 -9.90 -1.36
C PHE A 76 -9.08 -10.55 -0.01
N SER A 77 -8.70 -11.83 -0.02
CA SER A 77 -7.96 -12.43 1.09
C SER A 77 -6.50 -12.04 0.99
N VAL A 78 -6.01 -11.27 1.96
CA VAL A 78 -4.62 -10.82 2.00
C VAL A 78 -3.89 -11.51 3.14
N ILE A 79 -2.69 -12.03 2.87
CA ILE A 79 -1.80 -12.58 3.88
C ILE A 79 -0.47 -11.86 3.75
N GLN A 80 -0.10 -11.08 4.76
CA GLN A 80 1.23 -10.50 4.85
C GLN A 80 2.20 -11.57 5.36
N GLN A 81 3.22 -11.87 4.59
CA GLN A 81 4.30 -12.78 4.98
C GLN A 81 5.37 -11.94 5.71
N SER A 82 5.75 -12.38 6.91
CA SER A 82 6.78 -11.78 7.77
C SER A 82 8.19 -12.18 7.37
#